data_AF-A0A3D3QIV2-F1
#
_entry.id   AF-A0A3D3QIV2-F1
#
_cell.length_a   1.000
_cell.length_b   1.000
_cell.length_c   1.000
_cell.angle_alpha   90.00
_cell.angle_beta   90.00
_cell.angle_gamma   90.00
#
_symmetry.space_group_name_H-M   'P 1'
#
loop_
_entity.id
_entity.type
_entity.pdbx_description
1 polymer ?
#
loop_
_entity_poly.entity_id
_entity_poly.type
_entity_poly.pdbx_seq_one_letter_code
_entity_poly.pdbx_strand_id
1 'polypeptide(L)'
;GCSSEDVVRSWLVASRLAGHRALMEQMEQQASSVNARVSYRWLLGLARVLERTTRWMLQNIDRDQSAGDIVKQNLSGLRSLRDAFGDVVRGEEGTLFEARVNEIQELGAEAAFSRRLIALRFLDQHLEILGIAREAGTDPISTGHAFYQASESFEIPWLRRRSFASAGDDPWELRAAQVLSDDLAKAHRRIVTGMLACHQGAGGEGTDYVGFVRSSDLSRFRDIVEELKAEESVGLAALSVAARELAAVADGMFEKPGLSDLR
;
A
#
# COMPACT_ATOMS: atom_id res chain seq x y z
N GLY A 1 -10.80 -21.16 3.24
CA GLY A 1 -11.79 -20.13 2.91
C GLY A 1 -12.15 -19.37 4.17
N CYS A 2 -12.42 -18.07 4.08
CA CYS A 2 -12.93 -17.28 5.21
C CYS A 2 -14.45 -17.47 5.34
N SER A 3 -14.98 -17.41 6.55
CA SER A 3 -16.42 -17.50 6.78
C SER A 3 -17.13 -16.22 6.29
N SER A 4 -18.44 -16.29 6.05
CA SER A 4 -19.23 -15.09 5.77
C SER A 4 -19.18 -14.07 6.90
N GLU A 5 -19.10 -14.54 8.15
CA GLU A 5 -18.94 -13.71 9.34
C GLU A 5 -17.61 -12.93 9.31
N ASP A 6 -16.51 -13.60 8.97
CA ASP A 6 -15.18 -12.96 8.84
C ASP A 6 -15.21 -11.83 7.79
N VAL A 7 -15.89 -12.08 6.66
CA VAL A 7 -16.01 -11.10 5.57
C VAL A 7 -16.83 -9.90 6.01
N VAL A 8 -17.99 -10.11 6.63
CA VAL A 8 -18.86 -9.04 7.13
C VAL A 8 -18.15 -8.22 8.21
N ARG A 9 -17.46 -8.87 9.13
CA ARG A 9 -16.67 -8.19 10.17
C ARG A 9 -15.55 -7.35 9.57
N SER A 10 -14.78 -7.92 8.64
CA SER A 10 -13.68 -7.21 7.98
C SER A 10 -14.18 -6.01 7.18
N TRP A 11 -15.30 -6.16 6.47
CA TRP A 11 -15.94 -5.05 5.77
C TRP A 11 -16.45 -3.98 6.72
N LEU A 12 -17.06 -4.36 7.85
CA LEU A 12 -17.52 -3.41 8.85
C LEU A 12 -16.35 -2.58 9.39
N VAL A 13 -15.24 -3.22 9.75
CA VAL A 13 -14.06 -2.51 10.24
C VAL A 13 -13.46 -1.62 9.13
N ALA A 14 -13.32 -2.13 7.91
CA ALA A 14 -12.86 -1.34 6.77
C ALA A 14 -13.72 -0.10 6.53
N SER A 15 -15.05 -0.23 6.63
CA SER A 15 -16.00 0.89 6.48
C SER A 15 -15.83 1.96 7.56
N ARG A 16 -15.54 1.54 8.80
CA ARG A 16 -15.29 2.45 9.93
C ARG A 16 -13.96 3.17 9.76
N LEU A 17 -12.90 2.45 9.40
CA LEU A 17 -11.58 3.00 9.12
C LEU A 17 -11.61 3.97 7.94
N ALA A 18 -12.36 3.66 6.88
CA ALA A 18 -12.57 4.54 5.74
C ALA A 18 -13.31 5.84 6.12
N GLY A 19 -14.02 5.87 7.25
CA GLY A 19 -14.92 6.98 7.57
C GLY A 19 -16.15 7.01 6.66
N HIS A 20 -16.60 5.84 6.19
CA HIS A 20 -17.64 5.68 5.18
C HIS A 20 -18.88 6.54 5.45
N ARG A 21 -19.40 6.53 6.68
CA ARG A 21 -20.57 7.32 7.05
C ARG A 21 -20.37 8.82 6.86
N ALA A 22 -19.27 9.37 7.37
CA ALA A 22 -18.98 10.80 7.24
C ALA A 22 -18.75 11.21 5.78
N LEU A 23 -18.17 10.32 4.96
CA LEU A 23 -18.03 10.54 3.52
C LEU A 23 -19.37 10.56 2.81
N MET A 24 -20.28 9.63 3.15
CA MET A 24 -21.62 9.60 2.58
C MET A 24 -22.40 10.88 2.95
N GLU A 25 -22.36 11.29 4.22
CA GLU A 25 -23.00 12.53 4.69
C GLU A 25 -22.41 13.77 3.95
N GLN A 26 -21.09 13.84 3.77
CA GLN A 26 -20.45 14.93 3.03
C GLN A 26 -20.79 14.91 1.53
N MET A 27 -20.88 13.73 0.92
CA MET A 27 -21.29 13.56 -0.48
C MET A 27 -22.76 13.94 -0.70
N GLU A 28 -23.66 13.61 0.23
CA GLU A 28 -25.08 14.01 0.17
C GLU A 28 -25.24 15.53 0.26
N GLN A 29 -24.48 16.19 1.12
CA GLN A 29 -24.48 17.65 1.22
C GLN A 29 -23.98 18.34 -0.06
N GLN A 30 -23.07 17.69 -0.79
CA GLN A 30 -22.53 18.18 -2.06
C GLN A 30 -23.30 17.67 -3.29
N ALA A 31 -24.29 16.79 -3.11
CA ALA A 31 -24.98 16.14 -4.22
C ALA A 31 -25.80 17.12 -5.08
N SER A 32 -26.21 18.26 -4.52
CA SER A 32 -26.93 19.32 -5.24
C SER A 32 -26.00 20.23 -6.05
N SER A 33 -24.69 20.25 -5.76
CA SER A 33 -23.69 21.10 -6.43
C SER A 33 -22.77 20.33 -7.36
N VAL A 34 -22.76 18.99 -7.29
CA VAL A 34 -21.85 18.12 -8.05
C VAL A 34 -22.62 17.32 -9.10
N ASN A 35 -22.06 17.19 -10.31
CA ASN A 35 -22.63 16.40 -11.40
C ASN A 35 -22.82 14.93 -10.97
N ALA A 36 -24.00 14.34 -11.22
CA ALA A 36 -24.34 12.97 -10.82
C ALA A 36 -23.32 11.90 -11.27
N ARG A 37 -22.65 12.10 -12.41
CA ARG A 37 -21.58 11.21 -12.89
C ARG A 37 -20.40 11.17 -11.92
N VAL A 38 -20.08 12.30 -11.29
CA VAL A 38 -18.97 12.45 -10.34
C VAL A 38 -19.31 11.71 -9.05
N SER A 39 -20.51 11.91 -8.52
CA SER A 39 -21.01 11.17 -7.36
C SER A 39 -20.99 9.66 -7.57
N TYR A 40 -21.41 9.17 -8.74
CA TYR A 40 -21.37 7.74 -9.07
C TYR A 40 -19.93 7.19 -9.14
N ARG A 41 -19.00 7.93 -9.75
CA ARG A 41 -17.58 7.55 -9.81
C ARG A 41 -16.97 7.43 -8.42
N TRP A 42 -17.36 8.30 -7.48
CA TRP A 42 -16.90 8.24 -6.10
C TRP A 42 -17.45 7.03 -5.35
N LEU A 43 -18.74 6.73 -5.49
CA LEU A 43 -19.34 5.53 -4.89
C LEU A 43 -18.65 4.25 -5.37
N LEU A 44 -18.37 4.14 -6.67
CA LEU A 44 -17.64 3.00 -7.24
C LEU A 44 -16.19 2.95 -6.72
N GLY A 45 -15.54 4.11 -6.58
CA GLY A 45 -14.23 4.23 -5.98
C GLY A 45 -14.20 3.73 -4.53
N LEU A 46 -15.18 4.14 -3.73
CA LEU A 46 -15.32 3.74 -2.33
C LEU A 46 -15.61 2.25 -2.20
N ALA A 47 -16.47 1.69 -3.06
CA ALA A 47 -16.73 0.25 -3.09
C ALA A 47 -15.44 -0.56 -3.33
N ARG A 48 -14.61 -0.13 -4.30
CA ARG A 48 -13.31 -0.77 -4.59
C ARG A 48 -12.32 -0.64 -3.43
N VAL A 49 -12.30 0.51 -2.75
CA VAL A 49 -11.49 0.70 -1.53
C VAL A 49 -11.94 -0.27 -0.45
N LEU A 50 -13.23 -0.33 -0.16
CA LEU A 50 -13.76 -1.22 0.87
C LEU A 50 -13.50 -2.69 0.53
N GLU A 51 -13.65 -3.10 -0.72
CA GLU A 51 -13.33 -4.46 -1.15
C GLU A 51 -11.85 -4.80 -0.91
N ARG A 52 -10.94 -3.94 -1.38
CA ARG A 52 -9.50 -4.18 -1.23
C ARG A 52 -9.06 -4.14 0.23
N THR A 53 -9.56 -3.19 1.02
CA THR A 53 -9.28 -3.12 2.46
C THR A 53 -9.85 -4.32 3.20
N THR A 54 -11.05 -4.80 2.84
CA THR A 54 -11.63 -6.03 3.43
C THR A 54 -10.73 -7.23 3.16
N ARG A 55 -10.23 -7.37 1.92
CA ARG A 55 -9.29 -8.44 1.55
C ARG A 55 -7.98 -8.33 2.33
N TRP A 56 -7.41 -7.13 2.43
CA TRP A 56 -6.19 -6.89 3.22
C TRP A 56 -6.42 -7.28 4.69
N MET A 57 -7.56 -6.91 5.27
CA MET A 57 -7.90 -7.26 6.65
C MET A 57 -8.00 -8.78 6.86
N LEU A 58 -8.67 -9.49 5.97
CA LEU A 58 -8.79 -10.96 6.04
C LEU A 58 -7.44 -11.69 5.98
N GLN A 59 -6.43 -11.05 5.38
CA GLN A 59 -5.08 -11.60 5.22
C GLN A 59 -4.14 -11.20 6.35
N ASN A 60 -4.31 -10.01 6.95
CA ASN A 60 -3.30 -9.39 7.81
C ASN A 60 -3.74 -9.17 9.26
N ILE A 61 -5.02 -9.34 9.57
CA ILE A 61 -5.56 -9.08 10.91
C ILE A 61 -5.99 -10.39 11.55
N ASP A 62 -5.57 -10.58 12.80
CA ASP A 62 -5.99 -11.71 13.61
C ASP A 62 -7.52 -11.69 13.82
N ARG A 63 -8.15 -12.84 13.61
CA ARG A 63 -9.61 -13.02 13.74
C ARG A 63 -10.06 -12.89 15.19
N ASP A 64 -9.18 -13.11 16.15
CA ASP A 64 -9.49 -12.99 17.57
C ASP A 64 -9.41 -11.53 18.06
N GLN A 65 -8.82 -10.61 17.27
CA GLN A 65 -8.68 -9.21 17.67
C GLN A 65 -9.98 -8.42 17.53
N SER A 66 -10.54 -7.92 18.64
CA SER A 66 -11.77 -7.11 18.66
C SER A 66 -11.85 -6.04 17.56
N ALA A 67 -12.98 -6.00 16.85
CA ALA A 67 -13.26 -5.00 15.82
C ALA A 67 -13.16 -3.55 16.35
N GLY A 68 -13.60 -3.31 17.58
CA GLY A 68 -13.50 -2.01 18.23
C GLY A 68 -12.06 -1.59 18.49
N ASP A 69 -11.21 -2.54 18.90
CA ASP A 69 -9.80 -2.29 19.16
C ASP A 69 -9.02 -2.05 17.86
N ILE A 70 -9.32 -2.79 16.79
CA ILE A 70 -8.74 -2.55 15.46
C ILE A 70 -9.06 -1.15 14.96
N VAL A 71 -10.31 -0.69 15.15
CA VAL A 71 -10.69 0.68 14.77
C VAL A 71 -9.93 1.68 15.64
N LYS A 72 -10.01 1.53 16.97
CA LYS A 72 -9.41 2.46 17.93
C LYS A 72 -7.89 2.61 17.74
N GLN A 73 -7.18 1.50 17.53
CA GLN A 73 -5.71 1.50 17.38
C GLN A 73 -5.23 2.18 16.09
N ASN A 74 -6.04 2.18 15.02
CA ASN A 74 -5.61 2.67 13.71
C ASN A 74 -6.12 4.08 13.38
N LEU A 75 -7.23 4.54 13.98
CA LEU A 75 -7.88 5.80 13.59
C LEU A 75 -6.96 7.03 13.66
N SER A 76 -6.17 7.17 14.73
CA SER A 76 -5.28 8.32 14.91
C SER A 76 -4.20 8.36 13.84
N GLY A 77 -3.45 7.26 13.68
CA GLY A 77 -2.39 7.17 12.68
C GLY A 77 -2.91 7.26 11.24
N LEU A 78 -4.10 6.72 10.96
CA LEU A 78 -4.75 6.89 9.66
C LEU A 78 -5.05 8.36 9.36
N ARG A 79 -5.50 9.13 10.34
CA ARG A 79 -5.74 10.57 10.15
C ARG A 79 -4.42 11.27 9.81
N SER A 80 -3.38 11.07 10.60
CA SER A 80 -2.06 11.67 10.36
C SER A 80 -1.52 11.33 8.96
N LEU A 81 -1.56 10.05 8.58
CA LEU A 81 -1.08 9.62 7.27
C LEU A 81 -1.89 10.19 6.10
N ARG A 82 -3.22 10.29 6.24
CA ARG A 82 -4.08 10.87 5.19
C ARG A 82 -3.81 12.36 5.01
N ASP A 83 -3.61 13.08 6.10
CA ASP A 83 -3.36 14.52 6.08
C ASP A 83 -1.98 14.82 5.48
N ALA A 84 -0.97 13.99 5.79
CA ALA A 84 0.39 14.09 5.24
C ALA A 84 0.58 13.33 3.90
N PHE A 85 -0.47 12.74 3.33
CA PHE A 85 -0.32 11.72 2.28
C PHE A 85 0.44 12.24 1.05
N GLY A 86 0.14 13.46 0.62
CA GLY A 86 0.79 14.08 -0.55
C GLY A 86 2.29 14.30 -0.39
N ASP A 87 2.78 14.42 0.85
CA ASP A 87 4.22 14.58 1.14
C ASP A 87 4.93 13.23 1.28
N VAL A 88 4.17 12.18 1.61
CA VAL A 88 4.65 10.84 1.91
C VAL A 88 4.69 9.95 0.66
N VAL A 89 3.66 10.02 -0.19
CA VAL A 89 3.53 9.21 -1.40
C VAL A 89 4.56 9.61 -2.47
N ARG A 90 5.15 8.62 -3.16
CA ARG A 90 6.21 8.84 -4.15
C ARG A 90 6.02 8.00 -5.41
N GLY A 91 6.90 8.20 -6.40
CA GLY A 91 6.92 7.47 -7.65
C GLY A 91 5.59 7.49 -8.41
N GLU A 92 5.26 6.34 -8.99
CA GLU A 92 4.04 6.17 -9.77
C GLU A 92 2.77 6.38 -8.94
N GLU A 93 2.79 5.97 -7.67
CA GLU A 93 1.65 6.10 -6.76
C GLU A 93 1.37 7.58 -6.43
N GLY A 94 2.41 8.38 -6.25
CA GLY A 94 2.29 9.82 -6.05
C GLY A 94 1.80 10.55 -7.30
N THR A 95 2.31 10.15 -8.46
CA THR A 95 1.83 10.65 -9.76
C THR A 95 0.35 10.34 -9.96
N LEU A 96 -0.07 9.11 -9.65
CA LEU A 96 -1.47 8.69 -9.70
C LEU A 96 -2.32 9.44 -8.68
N PHE A 97 -1.81 9.68 -7.46
CA PHE A 97 -2.50 10.45 -6.44
C PHE A 97 -2.81 11.86 -6.93
N GLU A 98 -1.81 12.63 -7.36
CA GLU A 98 -2.01 14.01 -7.81
C GLU A 98 -2.90 14.08 -9.06
N ALA A 99 -2.73 13.17 -10.02
CA ALA A 99 -3.58 13.11 -11.21
C ALA A 99 -5.06 12.91 -10.86
N ARG A 100 -5.36 12.06 -9.87
CA ARG A 100 -6.74 11.80 -9.43
C ARG A 100 -7.30 12.92 -8.56
N VAL A 101 -6.45 13.59 -7.79
CA VAL A 101 -6.85 14.80 -7.05
C VAL A 101 -7.26 15.89 -8.04
N ASN A 102 -6.44 16.16 -9.05
CA ASN A 102 -6.72 17.16 -10.08
C ASN A 102 -8.00 16.83 -10.86
N GLU A 103 -8.16 15.58 -11.28
CA GLU A 103 -9.37 15.12 -11.99
C GLU A 103 -10.66 15.42 -11.19
N ILE A 104 -10.65 15.22 -9.88
CA ILE A 104 -11.82 15.46 -9.04
C ILE A 104 -12.04 16.97 -8.78
N GLN A 105 -10.97 17.75 -8.67
CA GLN A 105 -11.07 19.20 -8.53
C GLN A 105 -11.60 19.88 -9.80
N GLU A 106 -11.17 19.44 -10.98
CA GLU A 106 -11.71 19.90 -12.28
C GLU A 106 -13.22 19.64 -12.42
N LEU A 107 -13.72 18.64 -11.68
CA LEU A 107 -15.15 18.31 -11.61
C LEU A 107 -15.92 19.14 -10.55
N GLY A 108 -15.26 20.12 -9.92
CA GLY A 108 -15.86 21.11 -9.03
C GLY A 108 -15.80 20.77 -7.54
N ALA A 109 -15.07 19.72 -7.14
CA ALA A 109 -14.92 19.37 -5.74
C ALA A 109 -13.88 20.25 -5.02
N GLU A 110 -14.10 20.51 -3.73
CA GLU A 110 -13.18 21.29 -2.89
C GLU A 110 -11.80 20.60 -2.79
N ALA A 111 -10.72 21.39 -2.78
CA ALA A 111 -9.35 20.88 -2.79
C ALA A 111 -9.04 19.95 -1.60
N ALA A 112 -9.41 20.35 -0.37
CA ALA A 112 -9.17 19.57 0.83
C ALA A 112 -9.97 18.26 0.84
N PHE A 113 -11.23 18.31 0.38
CA PHE A 113 -12.06 17.11 0.21
C PHE A 113 -11.47 16.16 -0.83
N SER A 114 -11.02 16.69 -1.98
CA SER A 114 -10.45 15.90 -3.07
C SER A 114 -9.21 15.12 -2.63
N ARG A 115 -8.28 15.77 -1.91
CA ARG A 115 -7.07 15.11 -1.38
C ARG A 115 -7.43 14.02 -0.36
N ARG A 116 -8.30 14.32 0.60
CA ARG A 116 -8.78 13.33 1.59
C ARG A 116 -9.48 12.15 0.93
N LEU A 117 -10.31 12.40 -0.08
CA LEU A 117 -11.05 11.37 -0.81
C LEU A 117 -10.12 10.46 -1.61
N ILE A 118 -9.14 11.03 -2.32
CA ILE A 118 -8.18 10.22 -3.09
C ILE A 118 -7.22 9.47 -2.18
N ALA A 119 -6.82 10.01 -1.03
CA ALA A 119 -5.97 9.30 -0.07
C ALA A 119 -6.61 7.99 0.42
N LEU A 120 -7.95 7.89 0.48
CA LEU A 120 -8.66 6.65 0.81
C LEU A 120 -8.37 5.52 -0.19
N ARG A 121 -7.99 5.84 -1.43
CA ARG A 121 -7.56 4.86 -2.42
C ARG A 121 -6.27 4.15 -2.06
N PHE A 122 -5.67 4.45 -0.91
CA PHE A 122 -4.46 3.83 -0.41
C PHE A 122 -4.67 3.28 1.01
N LEU A 123 -5.93 3.13 1.45
CA LEU A 123 -6.26 2.75 2.84
C LEU A 123 -5.59 1.44 3.28
N ASP A 124 -5.58 0.42 2.43
CA ASP A 124 -4.88 -0.84 2.68
C ASP A 124 -3.37 -0.64 2.91
N GLN A 125 -2.73 0.23 2.12
CA GLN A 125 -1.31 0.56 2.31
C GLN A 125 -1.08 1.38 3.58
N HIS A 126 -1.99 2.30 3.93
CA HIS A 126 -1.91 3.03 5.20
C HIS A 126 -2.00 2.07 6.39
N LEU A 127 -2.85 1.04 6.31
CA LEU A 127 -2.95 0.03 7.37
C LEU A 127 -1.69 -0.84 7.45
N GLU A 128 -1.06 -1.16 6.32
CA GLU A 128 0.25 -1.82 6.30
C GLU A 128 1.32 -0.97 6.97
N ILE A 129 1.40 0.33 6.61
CA ILE A 129 2.32 1.30 7.22
C ILE A 129 2.12 1.37 8.74
N LEU A 130 0.87 1.42 9.21
CA LEU A 130 0.57 1.44 10.64
C LEU A 130 0.90 0.12 11.34
N GLY A 131 0.79 -1.00 10.65
CA GLY A 131 1.26 -2.31 11.11
C GLY A 131 2.76 -2.30 11.34
N ILE A 132 3.52 -1.92 10.32
CA ILE A 132 4.99 -1.82 10.37
C ILE A 132 5.43 -0.83 11.44
N ALA A 133 4.82 0.36 11.49
CA ALA A 133 5.17 1.40 12.46
C ALA A 133 5.05 0.90 13.91
N ARG A 134 3.98 0.14 14.19
CA ARG A 134 3.73 -0.45 15.51
C ARG A 134 4.76 -1.53 15.86
N GLU A 135 5.08 -2.41 14.92
CA GLU A 135 6.06 -3.48 15.12
C GLU A 135 7.48 -2.94 15.31
N ALA A 136 7.86 -1.93 14.53
CA ALA A 136 9.18 -1.30 14.59
C ALA A 136 9.28 -0.21 15.68
N GLY A 137 8.19 0.15 16.35
CA GLY A 137 8.17 1.25 17.32
C GLY A 137 8.53 2.61 16.71
N THR A 138 8.10 2.88 15.48
CA THR A 138 8.43 4.10 14.72
C THR A 138 7.22 4.99 14.51
N ASP A 139 7.48 6.27 14.20
CA ASP A 139 6.42 7.22 13.83
C ASP A 139 5.78 6.83 12.47
N PRO A 140 4.44 6.82 12.34
CA PRO A 140 3.77 6.45 11.10
C PRO A 140 4.18 7.25 9.86
N ILE A 141 4.47 8.55 9.98
CA ILE A 141 4.86 9.38 8.83
C ILE A 141 6.26 8.98 8.35
N SER A 142 7.19 8.81 9.30
CA SER A 142 8.53 8.26 9.02
C SER A 142 8.45 6.88 8.35
N THR A 143 7.62 5.97 8.88
CA THR A 143 7.37 4.66 8.26
C THR A 143 6.78 4.78 6.86
N GLY A 144 5.87 5.74 6.65
CA GLY A 144 5.29 6.02 5.34
C GLY A 144 6.35 6.45 4.32
N HIS A 145 7.28 7.33 4.71
CA HIS A 145 8.39 7.71 3.83
C HIS A 145 9.27 6.51 3.46
N ALA A 146 9.63 5.65 4.42
CA ALA A 146 10.37 4.42 4.14
C ALA A 146 9.58 3.49 3.21
N PHE A 147 8.26 3.35 3.44
CA PHE A 147 7.37 2.51 2.64
C PHE A 147 7.33 2.93 1.18
N TYR A 148 7.08 4.20 0.89
CA TYR A 148 6.98 4.68 -0.50
C TYR A 148 8.34 4.83 -1.18
N GLN A 149 9.42 5.10 -0.45
CA GLN A 149 10.78 5.05 -1.02
C GLN A 149 11.13 3.64 -1.48
N ALA A 150 10.82 2.62 -0.67
CA ALA A 150 10.98 1.23 -1.09
C ALA A 150 10.04 0.89 -2.27
N SER A 151 8.77 1.30 -2.21
CA SER A 151 7.80 1.07 -3.30
C SER A 151 8.29 1.60 -4.64
N GLU A 152 8.80 2.83 -4.65
CA GLU A 152 9.37 3.51 -5.82
C GLU A 152 10.65 2.84 -6.31
N SER A 153 11.60 2.58 -5.39
CA SER A 153 12.92 2.05 -5.73
C SER A 153 12.88 0.63 -6.29
N PHE A 154 11.89 -0.16 -5.87
CA PHE A 154 11.68 -1.54 -6.30
C PHE A 154 10.49 -1.70 -7.25
N GLU A 155 9.91 -0.60 -7.73
CA GLU A 155 8.82 -0.58 -8.72
C GLU A 155 7.65 -1.54 -8.38
N ILE A 156 7.31 -1.64 -7.09
CA ILE A 156 6.31 -2.58 -6.57
C ILE A 156 4.95 -2.44 -7.27
N PRO A 157 4.43 -1.22 -7.53
CA PRO A 157 3.17 -1.05 -8.24
C PRO A 157 3.20 -1.62 -9.65
N TRP A 158 4.32 -1.44 -10.37
CA TRP A 158 4.49 -1.94 -11.73
C TRP A 158 4.51 -3.46 -11.75
N LEU A 159 5.30 -4.10 -10.88
CA LEU A 159 5.37 -5.57 -10.78
C LEU A 159 4.02 -6.20 -10.47
N ARG A 160 3.26 -5.62 -9.52
CA ARG A 160 1.91 -6.09 -9.18
C ARG A 160 0.96 -5.98 -10.35
N ARG A 161 0.90 -4.81 -11.03
CA ARG A 161 0.02 -4.63 -12.19
C ARG A 161 0.41 -5.57 -13.32
N ARG A 162 1.71 -5.73 -13.59
CA ARG A 162 2.20 -6.63 -14.65
C ARG A 162 1.83 -8.08 -14.36
N SER A 163 1.87 -8.51 -13.09
CA SER A 163 1.47 -9.86 -12.67
C SER A 163 0.01 -10.17 -13.00
N PHE A 164 -0.92 -9.29 -12.63
CA PHE A 164 -2.33 -9.48 -12.99
C PHE A 164 -2.60 -9.32 -14.48
N ALA A 165 -1.90 -8.40 -15.16
CA ALA A 165 -2.04 -8.24 -16.61
C ALA A 165 -1.55 -9.48 -17.38
N SER A 166 -0.51 -10.16 -16.91
CA SER A 166 0.03 -11.38 -17.55
C SER A 166 -0.88 -12.60 -17.39
N ALA A 167 -1.76 -12.62 -16.39
CA ALA A 167 -2.66 -13.74 -16.12
C ALA A 167 -3.91 -13.79 -17.01
N GLY A 168 -4.25 -12.69 -17.67
CA GLY A 168 -5.48 -12.58 -18.46
C GLY A 168 -6.73 -13.00 -17.68
N ASP A 169 -7.53 -13.89 -18.28
CA ASP A 169 -8.76 -14.44 -17.69
C ASP A 169 -8.59 -15.89 -17.19
N ASP A 170 -7.37 -16.45 -17.20
CA ASP A 170 -7.16 -17.82 -16.74
C ASP A 170 -7.27 -17.91 -15.19
N PRO A 171 -8.17 -18.74 -14.63
CA PRO A 171 -8.38 -18.81 -13.19
C PRO A 171 -7.16 -19.27 -12.38
N TRP A 172 -6.27 -20.08 -12.96
CA TRP A 172 -5.06 -20.54 -12.29
C TRP A 172 -3.95 -19.50 -12.37
N GLU A 173 -3.80 -18.83 -13.52
CA GLU A 173 -2.87 -17.72 -13.65
C GLU A 173 -3.27 -16.54 -12.75
N LEU A 174 -4.56 -16.25 -12.61
CA LEU A 174 -5.04 -15.22 -11.67
C LEU A 174 -4.70 -15.57 -10.21
N ARG A 175 -4.78 -16.86 -9.84
CA ARG A 175 -4.32 -17.32 -8.52
C ARG A 175 -2.81 -17.18 -8.37
N ALA A 176 -2.03 -17.53 -9.40
CA ALA A 176 -0.58 -17.38 -9.39
C ALA A 176 -0.17 -15.90 -9.30
N ALA A 177 -0.84 -15.00 -10.01
CA ALA A 177 -0.66 -13.56 -9.91
C ALA A 177 -0.97 -13.03 -8.51
N GLN A 178 -2.02 -13.56 -7.85
CA GLN A 178 -2.33 -13.21 -6.46
C GLN A 178 -1.23 -13.67 -5.50
N VAL A 179 -0.76 -14.92 -5.62
CA VAL A 179 0.36 -15.43 -4.79
C VAL A 179 1.60 -14.56 -4.98
N LEU A 180 1.93 -14.23 -6.23
CA LEU A 180 3.06 -13.38 -6.56
C LEU A 180 2.91 -11.96 -5.97
N SER A 181 1.72 -11.38 -6.06
CA SER A 181 1.42 -10.09 -5.43
C SER A 181 1.56 -10.14 -3.91
N ASP A 182 1.19 -11.25 -3.26
CA ASP A 182 1.32 -11.43 -1.82
C ASP A 182 2.80 -11.58 -1.42
N ASP A 183 3.62 -12.26 -2.23
CA ASP A 183 5.05 -12.41 -1.98
C ASP A 183 5.81 -11.09 -2.18
N LEU A 184 5.44 -10.30 -3.20
CA LEU A 184 5.92 -8.92 -3.36
C LEU A 184 5.56 -8.06 -2.14
N ALA A 185 4.34 -8.22 -1.59
CA ALA A 185 3.91 -7.49 -0.39
C ALA A 185 4.79 -7.84 0.83
N LYS A 186 5.04 -9.13 1.06
CA LYS A 186 5.87 -9.61 2.17
C LYS A 186 7.31 -9.10 2.03
N ALA A 187 7.89 -9.20 0.84
CA ALA A 187 9.26 -8.74 0.61
C ALA A 187 9.37 -7.22 0.79
N HIS A 188 8.41 -6.45 0.28
CA HIS A 188 8.34 -4.99 0.49
C HIS A 188 8.25 -4.64 1.98
N ARG A 189 7.34 -5.26 2.73
CA ARG A 189 7.23 -5.06 4.19
C ARG A 189 8.56 -5.32 4.90
N ARG A 190 9.21 -6.45 4.61
CA ARG A 190 10.48 -6.84 5.23
C ARG A 190 11.61 -5.86 4.90
N ILE A 191 11.67 -5.37 3.66
CA ILE A 191 12.62 -4.32 3.26
C ILE A 191 12.38 -3.04 4.06
N VAL A 192 11.13 -2.59 4.18
CA VAL A 192 10.78 -1.38 4.94
C VAL A 192 11.15 -1.53 6.42
N THR A 193 10.81 -2.66 7.04
CA THR A 193 11.21 -2.96 8.42
C THR A 193 12.73 -2.93 8.59
N GLY A 194 13.48 -3.55 7.68
CA GLY A 194 14.94 -3.54 7.68
C GLY A 194 15.54 -2.14 7.51
N MET A 195 14.95 -1.31 6.63
CA MET A 195 15.34 0.09 6.43
C MET A 195 15.15 0.90 7.71
N LEU A 196 14.00 0.74 8.38
CA LEU A 196 13.71 1.41 9.65
C LEU A 196 14.67 0.97 10.76
N ALA A 197 14.97 -0.31 10.87
CA ALA A 197 15.87 -0.83 11.89
C ALA A 197 17.31 -0.33 11.67
N CYS A 198 17.78 -0.29 10.41
CA CYS A 198 19.07 0.33 10.08
C CYS A 198 19.09 1.84 10.40
N HIS A 199 18.00 2.55 10.08
CA HIS A 199 17.86 3.99 10.35
C HIS A 199 17.92 4.30 11.85
N GLN A 200 17.18 3.55 12.67
CA GLN A 200 17.25 3.65 14.13
C GLN A 200 18.67 3.36 14.66
N GLY A 201 19.33 2.32 14.14
CA GLY A 201 20.71 1.98 14.50
C GLY A 201 21.75 3.04 14.10
N ALA A 202 21.45 3.86 13.10
CA ALA A 202 22.28 4.98 12.64
C ALA A 202 21.97 6.32 13.34
N GLY A 203 21.12 6.33 14.37
CA GLY A 203 20.77 7.52 15.14
C GLY A 203 19.41 8.12 14.82
N GLY A 204 18.68 7.60 13.83
CA GLY A 204 17.30 7.98 13.56
C GLY A 204 17.11 9.35 12.91
N GLU A 205 18.16 9.92 12.30
CA GLU A 205 18.10 11.23 11.63
C GLU A 205 17.93 11.12 10.11
N GLY A 206 17.29 12.13 9.51
CA GLY A 206 17.08 12.21 8.06
C GLY A 206 15.92 11.34 7.55
N THR A 207 15.61 11.49 6.26
CA THR A 207 14.48 10.82 5.59
C THR A 207 14.91 9.99 4.39
N ASP A 208 16.21 9.82 4.14
CA ASP A 208 16.72 8.92 3.10
C ASP A 208 16.83 7.49 3.66
N TYR A 209 15.76 6.73 3.51
CA TYR A 209 15.72 5.35 3.98
C TYR A 209 16.33 4.39 2.95
N VAL A 210 16.21 4.68 1.66
CA VAL A 210 16.72 3.79 0.61
C VAL A 210 18.24 3.68 0.65
N GLY A 211 18.94 4.71 1.16
CA GLY A 211 20.37 4.66 1.45
C GLY A 211 20.81 3.49 2.37
N PHE A 212 19.88 2.88 3.12
CA PHE A 212 20.18 1.69 3.93
C PHE A 212 20.12 0.37 3.14
N VAL A 213 19.60 0.36 1.92
CA VAL A 213 19.67 -0.80 1.02
C VAL A 213 21.07 -0.87 0.40
N ARG A 214 21.65 -2.07 0.27
CA ARG A 214 22.95 -2.22 -0.40
C ARG A 214 22.82 -1.77 -1.85
N SER A 215 23.73 -0.90 -2.30
CA SER A 215 23.72 -0.38 -3.68
C SER A 215 23.80 -1.49 -4.72
N SER A 216 24.56 -2.56 -4.45
CA SER A 216 24.63 -3.76 -5.31
C SER A 216 23.27 -4.44 -5.48
N ASP A 217 22.53 -4.61 -4.38
CA ASP A 217 21.23 -5.29 -4.38
C ASP A 217 20.20 -4.46 -5.14
N LEU A 218 20.19 -3.14 -4.93
CA LEU A 218 19.32 -2.22 -5.65
C LEU A 218 19.66 -2.17 -7.15
N SER A 219 20.95 -2.14 -7.52
CA SER A 219 21.36 -2.14 -8.93
C SER A 219 20.98 -3.44 -9.64
N ARG A 220 21.26 -4.59 -9.03
CA ARG A 220 20.90 -5.90 -9.57
C ARG A 220 19.40 -6.03 -9.77
N PHE A 221 18.61 -5.58 -8.80
CA PHE A 221 17.16 -5.62 -8.93
C PHE A 221 16.66 -4.71 -10.07
N ARG A 222 17.23 -3.52 -10.21
CA ARG A 222 16.88 -2.59 -11.28
C ARG A 222 17.16 -3.18 -12.65
N ASP A 223 18.33 -3.81 -12.84
CA ASP A 223 18.70 -4.46 -14.10
C ASP A 223 17.66 -5.51 -14.52
N ILE A 224 17.17 -6.30 -13.55
CA ILE A 224 16.11 -7.30 -13.79
C ILE A 224 14.79 -6.64 -14.19
N VAL A 225 14.39 -5.57 -13.51
CA VAL A 225 13.15 -4.86 -13.87
C VAL A 225 13.27 -4.20 -15.25
N GLU A 226 14.43 -3.66 -15.60
CA GLU A 226 14.70 -3.08 -16.92
C GLU A 226 14.66 -4.16 -18.03
N GLU A 227 15.23 -5.34 -17.79
CA GLU A 227 15.13 -6.49 -18.70
C GLU A 227 13.66 -6.89 -18.92
N LEU A 228 12.88 -7.06 -17.84
CA LEU A 228 11.46 -7.38 -17.94
C LEU A 228 10.67 -6.31 -18.71
N LYS A 229 11.02 -5.03 -18.58
CA LYS A 229 10.36 -3.93 -19.31
C LYS A 229 10.72 -3.89 -20.78
N ALA A 230 11.90 -4.40 -21.16
CA ALA A 230 12.34 -4.47 -22.55
C ALA A 230 11.63 -5.60 -23.33
N GLU A 231 11.08 -6.60 -22.64
CA GLU A 231 10.31 -7.67 -23.26
C GLU A 231 8.92 -7.21 -23.74
N GLU A 232 8.54 -7.63 -24.95
CA GLU A 232 7.21 -7.37 -25.52
C GLU A 232 6.10 -8.06 -24.69
N SER A 233 6.36 -9.27 -24.20
CA SER A 233 5.43 -10.03 -23.35
C SER A 233 6.17 -10.68 -22.19
N VAL A 234 5.83 -10.28 -20.97
CA VAL A 234 6.37 -10.86 -19.73
C VAL A 234 5.35 -11.82 -19.13
N GLY A 235 5.71 -13.09 -19.01
CA GLY A 235 4.90 -14.09 -18.33
C GLY A 235 5.10 -14.10 -16.81
N LEU A 236 4.18 -14.73 -16.07
CA LEU A 236 4.26 -14.88 -14.61
C LEU A 236 5.56 -15.53 -14.12
N ALA A 237 6.15 -16.43 -14.92
CA ALA A 237 7.43 -17.06 -14.58
C ALA A 237 8.57 -16.04 -14.49
N ALA A 238 8.66 -15.11 -15.43
CA ALA A 238 9.68 -14.06 -15.40
C ALA A 238 9.46 -13.08 -14.24
N LEU A 239 8.20 -12.70 -13.97
CA LEU A 239 7.87 -11.86 -12.81
C LEU A 239 8.16 -12.55 -11.47
N SER A 240 8.05 -13.88 -11.41
CA SER A 240 8.43 -14.66 -10.23
C SER A 240 9.92 -14.56 -9.91
N VAL A 241 10.78 -14.35 -10.92
CA VAL A 241 12.22 -14.10 -10.73
C VAL A 241 12.40 -12.77 -10.01
N ALA A 242 11.74 -11.69 -10.47
CA ALA A 242 11.81 -10.40 -9.79
C ALA A 242 11.32 -10.50 -8.33
N ALA A 243 10.22 -11.21 -8.06
CA ALA A 243 9.76 -11.38 -6.68
C ALA A 243 10.74 -12.16 -5.79
N ARG A 244 11.40 -13.20 -6.33
CA ARG A 244 12.44 -13.93 -5.60
C ARG A 244 13.66 -13.06 -5.33
N GLU A 245 14.03 -12.22 -6.29
CA GLU A 245 15.15 -11.29 -6.13
C GLU A 245 14.83 -10.21 -5.10
N LEU A 246 13.61 -9.69 -5.09
CA LEU A 246 13.13 -8.78 -4.03
C LEU A 246 13.18 -9.46 -2.66
N ALA A 247 12.77 -10.74 -2.57
CA ALA A 247 12.86 -11.51 -1.34
C ALA A 247 14.31 -11.69 -0.87
N ALA A 248 15.26 -11.92 -1.79
CA ALA A 248 16.68 -11.98 -1.46
C ALA A 248 17.22 -10.64 -0.94
N VAL A 249 16.79 -9.51 -1.52
CA VAL A 249 17.10 -8.18 -0.97
C VAL A 249 16.53 -8.04 0.45
N ALA A 250 15.29 -8.47 0.66
CA ALA A 250 14.66 -8.45 1.98
C ALA A 250 15.41 -9.29 3.02
N ASP A 251 15.89 -10.48 2.66
CA ASP A 251 16.70 -11.33 3.52
C ASP A 251 18.04 -10.65 3.89
N GLY A 252 18.68 -10.02 2.90
CA GLY A 252 19.94 -9.31 3.06
C GLY A 252 19.88 -8.11 4.01
N MET A 253 18.69 -7.52 4.22
CA MET A 253 18.50 -6.43 5.19
C MET A 253 18.79 -6.87 6.63
N PHE A 254 18.48 -8.12 6.98
CA PHE A 254 18.65 -8.66 8.34
C PHE A 254 19.96 -9.42 8.55
N GLU A 255 20.82 -9.48 7.53
CA GLU A 255 22.16 -10.08 7.61
C GLU A 255 23.24 -9.11 8.10
N LYS A 256 22.91 -7.82 8.26
CA LYS A 256 23.85 -6.84 8.81
C LYS A 256 24.11 -7.13 10.31
N PRO A 257 25.37 -7.03 10.79
CA PRO A 257 25.67 -7.22 12.20
C PRO A 257 24.84 -6.25 13.06
N GLY A 258 24.09 -6.78 14.04
CA GLY A 258 23.21 -6.00 14.93
C GLY A 258 21.71 -6.15 14.69
N LEU A 259 21.28 -6.81 13.61
CA LEU A 259 19.85 -7.01 13.26
C LEU A 259 19.42 -8.50 13.21
N SER A 260 20.31 -9.42 13.57
CA SER A 260 20.08 -10.87 13.51
C SER A 260 18.92 -11.36 14.40
N ASP A 261 18.61 -10.61 15.45
CA ASP A 261 17.61 -11.00 16.46
C ASP A 261 16.17 -10.62 16.04
N LEU A 262 15.99 -9.99 14.87
CA LEU A 262 14.70 -9.54 14.31
C LEU A 262 14.21 -10.42 13.15
N ARG A 263 14.84 -11.58 12.92
CA ARG A 263 14.50 -12.54 11.85
C ARG A 263 13.20 -13.30 12.08
#